data_AF-A0A317XHG4-F1
#
_entry.id   AF-A0A317XHG4-F1
#
_cell.length_a   1.000
_cell.length_b   1.000
_cell.length_c   1.000
_cell.angle_alpha   90.00
_cell.angle_beta   90.00
_cell.angle_gamma   90.00
#
_symmetry.space_group_name_H-M   'P 1'
#
loop_
_entity.id
_entity.type
_entity.pdbx_description
1 polymer ?
#
loop_
_entity_poly.entity_id
_entity_poly.type
_entity_poly.pdbx_seq_one_letter_code
_entity_poly.pdbx_strand_id
1 'polypeptide(L)'
;MTDITVPYLLDLNPSKWNRLHVFTLNHQKMDPTVEVSAMLAALTLHFAEFKPDHEALQKAVDILSIIGQYRTPVPEGGKDRTDEGNLKFLSMIYGQIRTQEPVQMIMPAFPFKSPNQKNKTLGCLPDKGEDVSIAHLNGLCAAIGEIYTAGAQLTIASDGLVYNDILGVPDSEVWMYSQALRGMVAEKECDHIDFVRLRNLIHWNEDIVLDSETYETLAPHFRQRLIDNYTPLGFDVDEKIKSDVDICTTYRGYIKFLTKDLELTKSNGISNKKHKKNLETIAKTMIGRGAAFAEAIRKNFPNHVRLSIHPSNGSNKISINVLPQTSSPITPWHTSPSYAVDGRLKYAWCEVFASRSDMELVYKDGRPWSYRVKSELYSWSTPVHFEPDYPCGMTVTPLIPSSLTQSDMEKARALAQKNSRIILQGFENTLDNELIIEKEEDPDTLLPREFDLIVEVTSQDVRASELDTIIALGQFTFDDASTLVEEENDDVDDLD
;
A
#
# COMPACT_ATOMS: atom_id res chain seq x y z
N MET A 1 -2.98 -12.67 36.68
CA MET A 1 -1.57 -12.62 37.10
C MET A 1 -0.77 -13.47 36.13
N THR A 2 -0.18 -12.81 35.14
CA THR A 2 0.97 -13.27 34.36
C THR A 2 1.46 -12.00 33.66
N ASP A 3 2.62 -11.54 34.12
CA ASP A 3 3.29 -10.32 33.69
C ASP A 3 3.75 -10.42 32.23
N ILE A 4 3.40 -9.41 31.43
CA ILE A 4 4.13 -9.08 30.20
C ILE A 4 4.89 -7.79 30.50
N THR A 5 6.12 -7.95 30.96
CA THR A 5 7.11 -6.87 31.03
C THR A 5 7.54 -6.51 29.62
N VAL A 6 7.22 -5.29 29.18
CA VAL A 6 7.81 -4.61 28.02
C VAL A 6 9.06 -3.87 28.50
N PRO A 7 10.29 -4.28 28.18
CA PRO A 7 11.46 -3.51 28.54
C PRO A 7 11.91 -2.62 27.37
N TYR A 8 12.21 -1.37 27.69
CA TYR A 8 12.81 -0.30 26.87
C TYR A 8 11.88 0.51 25.96
N LEU A 9 11.15 1.46 26.56
CA LEU A 9 10.87 2.77 25.94
C LEU A 9 10.82 3.84 27.06
N LEU A 10 11.85 4.67 27.07
CA LEU A 10 11.92 6.04 27.61
C LEU A 10 11.54 6.25 29.09
N ASP A 11 12.57 6.26 29.95
CA ASP A 11 12.55 6.96 31.23
C ASP A 11 12.44 8.48 30.95
N LEU A 12 11.20 8.97 30.89
CA LEU A 12 10.84 10.37 30.65
C LEU A 12 11.08 11.20 31.90
N ASN A 13 12.36 11.47 32.21
CA ASN A 13 12.73 12.42 33.25
C ASN A 13 12.62 13.87 32.71
N PRO A 14 11.70 14.71 33.22
CA PRO A 14 11.49 16.08 32.73
C PRO A 14 12.71 17.01 32.87
N SER A 15 13.70 16.63 33.69
CA SER A 15 14.87 17.47 33.98
C SER A 15 15.87 17.64 32.83
N LYS A 16 15.74 16.86 31.73
CA LYS A 16 16.68 16.91 30.59
C LYS A 16 16.30 17.90 29.48
N TRP A 17 15.12 18.52 29.53
CA TRP A 17 14.64 19.43 28.47
C TRP A 17 15.13 20.89 28.59
N ASN A 18 15.86 21.23 29.65
CA ASN A 18 16.26 22.62 29.96
C ASN A 18 17.55 23.13 29.29
N ARG A 19 17.98 22.62 28.13
CA ARG A 19 19.16 23.15 27.44
C ARG A 19 18.94 23.32 25.93
N LEU A 20 18.26 24.39 25.56
CA LEU A 20 18.35 24.99 24.23
C LEU A 20 19.22 26.25 24.31
N HIS A 21 20.38 26.21 23.64
CA HIS A 21 21.28 27.33 23.48
C HIS A 21 20.68 28.37 22.54
N VAL A 22 20.47 29.59 23.04
CA VAL A 22 20.03 30.76 22.25
C VAL A 22 21.25 31.37 21.54
N PHE A 23 21.22 31.41 20.21
CA PHE A 23 22.12 32.22 19.39
C PHE A 23 21.57 33.65 19.32
N THR A 24 22.37 34.63 19.74
CA THR A 24 22.05 36.07 19.65
C THR A 24 22.53 36.67 18.32
N LEU A 25 21.64 37.32 17.59
CA LEU A 25 21.93 38.24 16.49
C LEU A 25 21.74 39.70 16.97
N ASN A 26 22.72 40.55 16.68
CA ASN A 26 22.71 42.00 16.94
C ASN A 26 21.90 42.76 15.87
N HIS A 27 20.93 43.60 16.23
CA HIS A 27 21.06 45.07 16.25
C HIS A 27 19.74 45.85 16.47
N GLN A 28 19.88 46.94 17.25
CA GLN A 28 19.13 48.22 17.29
C GLN A 28 17.91 48.41 18.22
N LYS A 29 18.23 49.01 19.39
CA LYS A 29 17.53 50.06 20.18
C LYS A 29 16.00 49.96 20.40
N MET A 30 15.62 49.11 21.34
CA MET A 30 14.65 49.38 22.42
C MET A 30 15.07 48.56 23.65
N ASP A 31 14.61 48.88 24.87
CA ASP A 31 15.04 48.23 26.12
C ASP A 31 14.77 46.70 26.08
N PRO A 32 15.79 45.84 25.86
CA PRO A 32 15.60 44.42 25.57
C PRO A 32 15.21 43.61 26.80
N THR A 33 15.32 44.19 28.00
CA THR A 33 15.20 43.43 29.25
C THR A 33 13.75 43.21 29.67
N VAL A 34 12.84 44.12 29.31
CA VAL A 34 11.43 44.04 29.67
C VAL A 34 10.64 43.13 28.72
N GLU A 35 10.88 43.20 27.41
CA GLU A 35 10.22 42.34 26.41
C GLU A 35 10.70 40.89 26.48
N VAL A 36 12.00 40.64 26.66
CA VAL A 36 12.52 39.28 26.80
C VAL A 36 12.01 38.62 28.08
N SER A 37 11.88 39.37 29.18
CA SER A 37 11.32 38.87 30.44
C SER A 37 9.82 38.59 30.35
N ALA A 38 9.05 39.47 29.69
CA ALA A 38 7.62 39.24 29.45
C ALA A 38 7.37 38.07 28.49
N MET A 39 8.20 37.92 27.46
CA MET A 39 8.13 36.81 26.50
C MET A 39 8.56 35.48 27.11
N LEU A 40 9.62 35.49 27.94
CA LEU A 40 10.01 34.33 28.75
C LEU A 40 8.95 34.00 29.80
N ALA A 41 8.34 34.98 30.46
CA ALA A 41 7.26 34.75 31.40
C ALA A 41 6.01 34.19 30.70
N ALA A 42 5.66 34.72 29.52
CA ALA A 42 4.56 34.21 28.69
C ALA A 42 4.84 32.78 28.19
N LEU A 43 6.07 32.50 27.74
CA LEU A 43 6.52 31.14 27.40
C LEU A 43 6.50 30.22 28.62
N THR A 44 6.99 30.67 29.77
CA THR A 44 7.03 29.89 31.01
C THR A 44 5.63 29.62 31.57
N LEU A 45 4.69 30.58 31.44
CA LEU A 45 3.27 30.39 31.72
C LEU A 45 2.62 29.41 30.74
N HIS A 46 2.91 29.52 29.44
CA HIS A 46 2.45 28.56 28.42
C HIS A 46 3.00 27.15 28.66
N PHE A 47 4.26 27.02 29.07
CA PHE A 47 4.89 25.73 29.40
C PHE A 47 4.39 25.14 30.73
N ALA A 48 4.06 25.99 31.71
CA ALA A 48 3.48 25.55 32.98
C ALA A 48 2.01 25.07 32.84
N GLU A 49 1.30 25.52 31.79
CA GLU A 49 -0.07 25.11 31.47
C GLU A 49 -0.17 24.08 30.33
N PHE A 50 0.92 23.76 29.63
CA PHE A 50 0.94 22.69 28.64
C PHE A 50 0.91 21.32 29.33
N LYS A 51 -0.28 20.92 29.76
CA LYS A 51 -0.53 19.51 30.07
C LYS A 51 -0.66 18.78 28.74
N PRO A 52 0.26 17.85 28.40
CA PRO A 52 0.08 17.02 27.23
C PRO A 52 -1.25 16.28 27.39
N ASP A 53 -2.02 16.26 26.31
CA ASP A 53 -3.22 15.45 26.26
C ASP A 53 -2.76 13.99 26.20
N HIS A 54 -2.74 13.33 27.36
CA HIS A 54 -2.22 11.98 27.50
C HIS A 54 -3.04 10.97 26.69
N GLU A 55 -4.34 11.19 26.52
CA GLU A 55 -5.20 10.33 25.71
C GLU A 55 -4.87 10.50 24.23
N ALA A 56 -4.76 11.75 23.75
CA ALA A 56 -4.36 12.02 22.38
C ALA A 56 -2.95 11.50 22.06
N LEU A 57 -2.02 11.61 23.02
CA LEU A 57 -0.66 11.08 22.86
C LEU A 57 -0.67 9.55 22.79
N GLN A 58 -1.43 8.88 23.65
CA GLN A 58 -1.56 7.42 23.61
C GLN A 58 -2.15 6.96 22.27
N LYS A 59 -3.24 7.59 21.81
CA LYS A 59 -3.81 7.31 20.47
C LYS A 59 -2.79 7.54 19.36
N ALA A 60 -1.97 8.59 19.44
CA ALA A 60 -0.93 8.83 18.45
C ALA A 60 0.12 7.71 18.41
N VAL A 61 0.49 7.16 19.57
CA VAL A 61 1.38 5.99 19.69
C VAL A 61 0.73 4.75 19.07
N ASP A 62 -0.55 4.51 19.39
CA ASP A 62 -1.30 3.35 18.88
C ASP A 62 -1.45 3.41 17.35
N ILE A 63 -1.77 4.59 16.79
CA ILE A 63 -1.81 4.82 15.33
C ILE A 63 -0.45 4.58 14.68
N LEU A 64 0.63 5.09 15.28
CA LEU A 64 1.97 4.84 14.76
C LEU A 64 2.34 3.35 14.82
N SER A 65 1.84 2.62 15.82
CA SER A 65 1.98 1.17 15.91
C SER A 65 1.24 0.45 14.78
N ILE A 66 0.01 0.85 14.43
CA ILE A 66 -0.74 0.32 13.28
C ILE A 66 0.05 0.52 11.98
N ILE A 67 0.55 1.74 11.72
CA ILE A 67 1.41 2.01 10.55
C ILE A 67 2.67 1.14 10.60
N GLY A 68 3.22 0.93 11.80
CA GLY A 68 4.38 0.08 12.05
C GLY A 68 4.18 -1.39 11.67
N GLN A 69 2.96 -1.92 11.68
CA GLN A 69 2.67 -3.31 11.26
C GLN A 69 2.89 -3.53 9.77
N TYR A 70 2.81 -2.48 8.97
CA TYR A 70 3.04 -2.50 7.52
C TYR A 70 4.50 -2.25 7.17
N ARG A 71 5.36 -2.00 8.16
CA ARG A 71 6.68 -1.46 7.94
C ARG A 71 7.62 -2.47 7.28
N THR A 72 8.34 -2.01 6.26
CA THR A 72 9.47 -2.76 5.68
C THR A 72 10.67 -2.71 6.65
N PRO A 73 11.38 -3.84 6.85
CA PRO A 73 12.61 -3.85 7.63
C PRO A 73 13.64 -2.83 7.13
N VAL A 74 14.44 -2.29 8.06
CA VAL A 74 15.55 -1.40 7.73
C VAL A 74 16.60 -2.17 6.91
N PRO A 75 17.21 -1.56 5.87
CA PRO A 75 18.27 -2.21 5.09
C PRO A 75 19.40 -2.75 5.97
N GLU A 76 19.88 -3.95 5.66
CA GLU A 76 21.04 -4.54 6.33
C GLU A 76 22.26 -3.62 6.27
N GLY A 77 22.98 -3.53 7.39
CA GLY A 77 24.13 -2.64 7.54
C GLY A 77 23.80 -1.14 7.63
N GLY A 78 22.54 -0.75 7.49
CA GLY A 78 22.08 0.62 7.73
C GLY A 78 21.94 0.94 9.22
N LYS A 79 22.28 2.17 9.62
CA LYS A 79 21.95 2.65 10.97
C LYS A 79 20.44 2.87 11.04
N ASP A 80 19.76 2.14 11.93
CA ASP A 80 18.36 2.39 12.24
C ASP A 80 18.20 3.77 12.93
N ARG A 81 17.37 4.63 12.35
CA ARG A 81 17.01 5.98 12.84
C ARG A 81 15.51 6.12 13.00
N THR A 82 14.79 5.01 13.18
CA THR A 82 13.34 4.98 13.38
C THR A 82 12.92 5.87 14.52
N ASP A 83 13.63 5.86 15.65
CA ASP A 83 13.29 6.70 16.81
C ASP A 83 13.25 8.19 16.46
N GLU A 84 14.19 8.65 15.63
CA GLU A 84 14.23 10.04 15.18
C GLU A 84 13.05 10.39 14.27
N GLY A 85 12.65 9.45 13.41
CA GLY A 85 11.46 9.59 12.56
C GLY A 85 10.17 9.55 13.39
N ASN A 86 10.05 8.57 14.28
CA ASN A 86 8.90 8.36 15.15
C ASN A 86 8.60 9.60 15.98
N LEU A 87 9.61 10.29 16.53
CA LEU A 87 9.39 11.55 17.23
C LEU A 87 8.72 12.63 16.35
N LYS A 88 9.10 12.71 15.07
CA LYS A 88 8.50 13.65 14.11
C LYS A 88 7.07 13.23 13.75
N PHE A 89 6.87 11.97 13.40
CA PHE A 89 5.56 11.46 12.98
C PHE A 89 4.56 11.45 14.14
N LEU A 90 4.99 11.11 15.34
CA LEU A 90 4.17 11.19 16.55
C LEU A 90 3.69 12.62 16.80
N SER A 91 4.56 13.62 16.62
CA SER A 91 4.19 15.03 16.74
C SER A 91 3.13 15.44 15.70
N MET A 92 3.26 14.99 14.45
CA MET A 92 2.28 15.25 13.38
C MET A 92 0.92 14.61 13.69
N ILE A 93 0.92 13.31 14.04
CA ILE A 93 -0.28 12.54 14.36
C ILE A 93 -0.98 13.14 15.59
N TYR A 94 -0.22 13.44 16.65
CA TYR A 94 -0.75 14.07 17.86
C TYR A 94 -1.40 15.43 17.56
N GLY A 95 -0.79 16.23 16.69
CA GLY A 95 -1.37 17.50 16.23
C GLY A 95 -2.74 17.32 15.59
N GLN A 96 -2.88 16.34 14.69
CA GLN A 96 -4.13 16.02 13.99
C GLN A 96 -5.20 15.46 14.93
N ILE A 97 -4.81 14.62 15.89
CA ILE A 97 -5.74 14.10 16.91
C ILE A 97 -6.28 15.23 17.78
N ARG A 98 -5.43 16.18 18.18
CA ARG A 98 -5.85 17.34 18.98
C ARG A 98 -6.82 18.26 18.27
N THR A 99 -6.74 18.34 16.95
CA THR A 99 -7.67 19.12 16.11
C THR A 99 -8.88 18.30 15.67
N GLN A 100 -8.98 17.03 16.06
CA GLN A 100 -10.02 16.09 15.63
C GLN A 100 -10.09 15.93 14.10
N GLU A 101 -8.95 16.09 13.43
CA GLU A 101 -8.82 15.93 11.98
C GLU A 101 -8.34 14.50 11.64
N PRO A 102 -8.72 13.95 10.47
CA PRO A 102 -8.22 12.64 10.05
C PRO A 102 -6.69 12.64 9.96
N VAL A 103 -6.07 11.51 10.30
CA VAL A 103 -4.63 11.35 10.17
C VAL A 103 -4.24 11.33 8.70
N GLN A 104 -3.46 12.33 8.28
CA GLN A 104 -3.10 12.50 6.87
C GLN A 104 -1.77 11.83 6.55
N MET A 105 -1.77 10.95 5.55
CA MET A 105 -0.59 10.24 5.07
C MET A 105 -0.37 10.51 3.58
N ILE A 106 0.89 10.50 3.13
CA ILE A 106 1.22 10.65 1.71
C ILE A 106 2.29 9.66 1.28
N MET A 107 2.09 9.04 0.12
CA MET A 107 3.01 8.05 -0.44
C MET A 107 3.24 8.26 -1.94
N PRO A 108 4.48 8.51 -2.37
CA PRO A 108 4.89 8.32 -3.76
C PRO A 108 4.79 6.85 -4.14
N ALA A 109 3.91 6.50 -5.06
CA ALA A 109 3.66 5.13 -5.48
C ALA A 109 2.78 5.06 -6.73
N PHE A 110 2.64 3.85 -7.29
CA PHE A 110 1.79 3.54 -8.44
C PHE A 110 2.06 4.44 -9.66
N PRO A 111 3.28 4.37 -10.24
CA PRO A 111 3.65 5.15 -11.42
C PRO A 111 2.94 4.65 -12.69
N PHE A 112 3.22 3.40 -13.04
CA PHE A 112 2.79 2.65 -14.22
C PHE A 112 3.38 1.23 -14.11
N LYS A 113 2.82 0.23 -14.81
CA LYS A 113 3.40 -1.12 -14.92
C LYS A 113 4.75 -1.08 -15.65
N SER A 114 5.67 -1.95 -15.24
CA SER A 114 6.95 -2.15 -15.91
C SER A 114 6.83 -2.19 -17.45
N PRO A 115 7.75 -1.55 -18.20
CA PRO A 115 7.79 -1.69 -19.66
C PRO A 115 8.11 -3.13 -20.11
N ASN A 116 8.59 -3.98 -19.21
CA ASN A 116 8.81 -5.40 -19.47
C ASN A 116 7.52 -6.22 -19.25
N GLN A 117 6.55 -6.04 -20.14
CA GLN A 117 5.26 -6.73 -20.12
C GLN A 117 5.33 -8.18 -20.60
N LYS A 118 6.50 -8.62 -21.08
CA LYS A 118 6.70 -10.00 -21.54
C LYS A 118 7.11 -10.91 -20.39
N ASN A 119 7.98 -10.41 -19.51
CA ASN A 119 8.66 -11.23 -18.52
C ASN A 119 8.33 -10.81 -17.08
N LYS A 120 8.05 -9.53 -16.79
CA LYS A 120 7.78 -9.06 -15.41
C LYS A 120 6.29 -8.95 -15.07
N THR A 121 5.52 -8.26 -15.90
CA THR A 121 4.11 -7.93 -15.63
C THR A 121 3.18 -8.58 -16.64
N LEU A 122 1.88 -8.58 -16.35
CA LEU A 122 0.84 -9.14 -17.23
C LEU A 122 0.41 -8.20 -18.37
N GLY A 123 0.75 -6.92 -18.29
CA GLY A 123 0.39 -5.87 -19.24
C GLY A 123 0.73 -4.47 -18.72
N CYS A 124 0.17 -3.44 -19.35
CA CYS A 124 0.36 -2.03 -18.98
C CYS A 124 -0.65 -1.50 -17.95
N LEU A 125 -1.77 -2.19 -17.74
CA LEU A 125 -2.85 -1.76 -16.84
C LEU A 125 -2.73 -2.42 -15.46
N PRO A 126 -3.32 -1.81 -14.42
CA PRO A 126 -3.48 -2.45 -13.11
C PRO A 126 -4.09 -3.84 -13.24
N ASP A 127 -3.52 -4.80 -12.53
CA ASP A 127 -4.00 -6.16 -12.43
C ASP A 127 -4.39 -6.48 -10.98
N LYS A 128 -4.54 -7.76 -10.64
CA LYS A 128 -4.94 -8.15 -9.29
C LYS A 128 -3.90 -7.73 -8.22
N GLY A 129 -2.67 -7.42 -8.60
CA GLY A 129 -1.63 -6.95 -7.69
C GLY A 129 -1.95 -5.55 -7.17
N GLU A 130 -2.34 -4.63 -8.06
CA GLU A 130 -2.79 -3.31 -7.66
C GLU A 130 -4.08 -3.37 -6.86
N ASP A 131 -5.02 -4.24 -7.23
CA ASP A 131 -6.26 -4.46 -6.48
C ASP A 131 -5.97 -4.81 -5.01
N VAL A 132 -5.21 -5.88 -4.78
CA VAL A 132 -4.83 -6.30 -3.44
C VAL A 132 -4.07 -5.19 -2.70
N SER A 133 -3.18 -4.49 -3.39
CA SER A 133 -2.39 -3.42 -2.80
C SER A 133 -3.26 -2.25 -2.33
N ILE A 134 -4.22 -1.80 -3.14
CA ILE A 134 -5.15 -0.74 -2.76
C ILE A 134 -6.02 -1.16 -1.58
N ALA A 135 -6.58 -2.38 -1.63
CA ALA A 135 -7.38 -2.91 -0.52
C ALA A 135 -6.56 -3.01 0.78
N HIS A 136 -5.29 -3.43 0.69
CA HIS A 136 -4.37 -3.52 1.82
C HIS A 136 -4.09 -2.15 2.46
N LEU A 137 -3.84 -1.13 1.63
CA LEU A 137 -3.61 0.25 2.07
C LEU A 137 -4.88 0.93 2.61
N ASN A 138 -6.04 0.62 2.03
CA ASN A 138 -7.33 1.08 2.56
C ASN A 138 -7.59 0.45 3.93
N GLY A 139 -7.27 -0.84 4.10
CA GLY A 139 -7.32 -1.55 5.38
C GLY A 139 -6.44 -0.93 6.46
N LEU A 140 -5.25 -0.43 6.10
CA LEU A 140 -4.39 0.33 7.04
C LEU A 140 -5.15 1.52 7.63
N CYS A 141 -5.81 2.30 6.77
CA CYS A 141 -6.54 3.49 7.19
C CYS A 141 -7.81 3.14 7.98
N ALA A 142 -8.51 2.08 7.57
CA ALA A 142 -9.69 1.56 8.26
C ALA A 142 -9.34 1.13 9.70
N ALA A 143 -8.21 0.42 9.89
CA ALA A 143 -7.73 0.01 11.21
C ALA A 143 -7.44 1.22 12.13
N ILE A 144 -6.96 2.34 11.58
CA ILE A 144 -6.83 3.60 12.33
C ILE A 144 -8.21 4.15 12.74
N GLY A 145 -9.20 4.06 11.83
CA GLY A 145 -10.59 4.46 12.08
C GLY A 145 -11.27 3.72 13.24
N GLU A 146 -10.86 2.47 13.50
CA GLU A 146 -11.37 1.67 14.62
C GLU A 146 -10.99 2.26 16.00
N ILE A 147 -9.82 2.91 16.11
CA ILE A 147 -9.32 3.49 17.37
C ILE A 147 -9.44 5.02 17.44
N TYR A 148 -9.65 5.66 16.30
CA TYR A 148 -9.75 7.12 16.18
C TYR A 148 -10.85 7.50 15.21
N THR A 149 -11.94 8.08 15.73
CA THR A 149 -13.19 8.32 14.98
C THR A 149 -13.03 9.17 13.71
N ALA A 150 -12.11 10.14 13.69
CA ALA A 150 -11.87 10.94 12.47
C ALA A 150 -11.09 10.14 11.40
N GLY A 151 -10.55 8.98 11.76
CA GLY A 151 -9.91 8.03 10.86
C GLY A 151 -8.60 8.53 10.29
N ALA A 152 -8.25 7.98 9.13
CA ALA A 152 -7.06 8.33 8.39
C ALA A 152 -7.35 8.38 6.89
N GLN A 153 -6.51 9.13 6.18
CA GLN A 153 -6.56 9.26 4.73
C GLN A 153 -5.15 9.08 4.16
N LEU A 154 -5.03 8.28 3.10
CA LEU A 154 -3.78 8.08 2.38
C LEU A 154 -3.86 8.72 0.99
N THR A 155 -3.09 9.78 0.79
CA THR A 155 -2.90 10.38 -0.53
C THR A 155 -1.77 9.67 -1.30
N ILE A 156 -2.10 9.05 -2.42
CA ILE A 156 -1.14 8.50 -3.38
C ILE A 156 -0.67 9.61 -4.32
N ALA A 157 0.62 9.92 -4.24
CA ALA A 157 1.30 10.86 -5.14
C ALA A 157 1.94 10.08 -6.30
N SER A 158 1.20 9.88 -7.40
CA SER A 158 1.72 9.12 -8.53
C SER A 158 2.94 9.80 -9.15
N ASP A 159 4.04 9.05 -9.20
CA ASP A 159 5.33 9.46 -9.75
C ASP A 159 5.53 8.99 -11.19
N GLY A 160 4.47 8.51 -11.86
CA GLY A 160 4.52 8.03 -13.24
C GLY A 160 5.09 9.06 -14.22
N LEU A 161 4.50 10.26 -14.25
CA LEU A 161 5.02 11.35 -15.09
C LEU A 161 6.42 11.81 -14.71
N VAL A 162 6.91 11.49 -13.52
CA VAL A 162 8.25 11.90 -13.10
C VAL A 162 9.30 11.09 -13.85
N TYR A 163 9.00 9.84 -14.25
CA TYR A 163 10.01 8.90 -14.75
C TYR A 163 9.71 8.25 -16.10
N ASN A 164 8.48 8.29 -16.60
CA ASN A 164 8.06 7.49 -17.75
C ASN A 164 8.90 7.71 -19.02
N ASP A 165 9.23 8.95 -19.36
CA ASP A 165 10.04 9.32 -20.54
C ASP A 165 11.46 8.71 -20.50
N ILE A 166 12.08 8.66 -19.33
CA ILE A 166 13.43 8.07 -19.15
C ILE A 166 13.40 6.54 -19.02
N LEU A 167 12.21 5.97 -18.80
CA LEU A 167 11.97 4.52 -18.76
C LEU A 167 11.34 3.99 -20.06
N GLY A 168 11.13 4.84 -21.06
CA GLY A 168 10.57 4.46 -22.35
C GLY A 168 9.08 4.12 -22.31
N VAL A 169 8.36 4.56 -21.28
CA VAL A 169 6.92 4.36 -21.12
C VAL A 169 6.18 5.59 -21.68
N PRO A 170 5.28 5.43 -22.68
CA PRO A 170 4.52 6.54 -23.24
C PRO A 170 3.66 7.28 -22.20
N ASP A 171 3.50 8.60 -22.35
CA ASP A 171 2.65 9.41 -21.48
C ASP A 171 1.18 8.88 -21.49
N SER A 172 0.70 8.37 -22.62
CA SER A 172 -0.62 7.73 -22.77
C SER A 172 -0.79 6.48 -21.90
N GLU A 173 0.26 5.66 -21.75
CA GLU A 173 0.23 4.48 -20.88
C GLU A 173 0.16 4.87 -19.41
N VAL A 174 0.89 5.90 -19.00
CA VAL A 174 0.78 6.47 -17.65
C VAL A 174 -0.63 6.97 -17.39
N TRP A 175 -1.23 7.68 -18.35
CA TRP A 175 -2.61 8.13 -18.25
C TRP A 175 -3.58 6.95 -18.07
N MET A 176 -3.51 5.95 -18.94
CA MET A 176 -4.39 4.78 -18.89
C MET A 176 -4.26 4.01 -17.57
N TYR A 177 -3.03 3.74 -17.12
CA TYR A 177 -2.78 3.07 -15.84
C TYR A 177 -3.38 3.87 -14.67
N SER A 178 -3.13 5.19 -14.65
CA SER A 178 -3.60 6.06 -13.58
C SER A 178 -5.13 6.20 -13.57
N GLN A 179 -5.79 6.22 -14.73
CA GLN A 179 -7.25 6.23 -14.83
C GLN A 179 -7.85 4.90 -14.37
N ALA A 180 -7.28 3.77 -14.81
CA ALA A 180 -7.74 2.45 -14.42
C ALA A 180 -7.60 2.23 -12.90
N LEU A 181 -6.50 2.68 -12.28
CA LEU A 181 -6.30 2.58 -10.84
C LEU A 181 -7.34 3.39 -10.05
N ARG A 182 -7.64 4.62 -10.47
CA ARG A 182 -8.69 5.44 -9.84
C ARG A 182 -10.09 4.84 -10.04
N GLY A 183 -10.36 4.28 -11.23
CA GLY A 183 -11.59 3.56 -11.50
C GLY A 183 -11.77 2.37 -10.55
N MET A 184 -10.70 1.60 -10.33
CA MET A 184 -10.69 0.47 -9.40
C MET A 184 -10.94 0.90 -7.94
N VAL A 185 -10.32 2.00 -7.49
CA VAL A 185 -10.54 2.55 -6.13
C VAL A 185 -12.01 2.95 -5.95
N ALA A 186 -12.60 3.61 -6.95
CA ALA A 186 -14.00 4.03 -6.91
C ALA A 186 -14.99 2.84 -6.98
N GLU A 187 -14.72 1.85 -7.84
CA GLU A 187 -15.54 0.64 -7.97
C GLU A 187 -15.57 -0.18 -6.67
N LYS A 188 -14.47 -0.17 -5.91
CA LYS A 188 -14.32 -0.91 -4.66
C LYS A 188 -14.64 -0.09 -3.41
N GLU A 189 -15.14 1.14 -3.58
CA GLU A 189 -15.51 2.02 -2.46
C GLU A 189 -14.36 2.15 -1.43
N CYS A 190 -13.12 2.27 -1.93
CA CYS A 190 -11.94 2.46 -1.09
C CYS A 190 -11.84 3.93 -0.64
N ASP A 191 -12.70 4.31 0.31
CA ASP A 191 -12.95 5.69 0.76
C ASP A 191 -11.77 6.36 1.49
N HIS A 192 -10.72 5.60 1.83
CA HIS A 192 -9.54 6.11 2.53
C HIS A 192 -8.35 6.41 1.60
N ILE A 193 -8.55 6.30 0.28
CA ILE A 193 -7.48 6.46 -0.72
C ILE A 193 -7.75 7.66 -1.61
N ASP A 194 -6.89 8.67 -1.48
CA ASP A 194 -6.87 9.86 -2.32
C ASP A 194 -5.73 9.83 -3.34
N PHE A 195 -5.82 10.67 -4.36
CA PHE A 195 -4.78 10.81 -5.37
C PHE A 195 -4.39 12.26 -5.61
N VAL A 196 -3.09 12.52 -5.68
CA VAL A 196 -2.54 13.79 -6.16
C VAL A 196 -1.73 13.57 -7.43
N ARG A 197 -2.00 14.36 -8.48
CA ARG A 197 -1.23 14.31 -9.73
C ARG A 197 -0.06 15.28 -9.67
N LEU A 198 0.94 15.04 -10.52
CA LEU A 198 2.08 15.96 -10.69
C LEU A 198 1.62 17.40 -11.00
N ARG A 199 0.57 17.56 -11.82
CA ARG A 199 -0.05 18.87 -12.13
C ARG A 199 -0.42 19.66 -10.88
N ASN A 200 -1.00 18.98 -9.87
CA ASN A 200 -1.43 19.62 -8.62
C ASN A 200 -0.20 20.05 -7.78
N LEU A 201 0.80 19.18 -7.69
CA LEU A 201 2.02 19.41 -6.91
C LEU A 201 2.84 20.63 -7.40
N ILE A 202 2.80 20.90 -8.71
CA ILE A 202 3.52 22.02 -9.33
C ILE A 202 2.64 23.29 -9.50
N HIS A 203 1.44 23.28 -8.92
CA HIS A 203 0.45 24.37 -8.97
C HIS A 203 0.14 24.84 -10.39
N TRP A 204 -0.09 23.89 -11.32
CA TRP A 204 -0.49 24.21 -12.68
C TRP A 204 -2.01 24.45 -12.73
N ASN A 205 -2.37 25.73 -12.58
CA ASN A 205 -3.74 26.18 -12.32
C ASN A 205 -4.49 26.65 -13.57
N GLU A 206 -4.01 26.32 -14.78
CA GLU A 206 -4.76 26.62 -16.00
C GLU A 206 -6.07 25.82 -16.01
N ASP A 207 -7.19 26.48 -16.35
CA ASP A 207 -8.51 25.86 -16.39
C ASP A 207 -8.66 25.01 -17.66
N ILE A 208 -7.97 23.87 -17.64
CA ILE A 208 -7.88 22.92 -18.72
C ILE A 208 -8.43 21.58 -18.23
N VAL A 209 -9.41 21.06 -18.97
CA VAL A 209 -9.88 19.68 -18.82
C VAL A 209 -8.75 18.76 -19.24
N LEU A 210 -8.28 17.93 -18.31
CA LEU A 210 -7.29 16.91 -18.62
C LEU A 210 -8.02 15.67 -19.16
N ASP A 211 -7.98 15.49 -20.47
CA ASP A 211 -8.18 14.21 -21.15
C ASP A 211 -6.82 13.58 -21.54
N SER A 212 -6.83 12.44 -22.24
CA SER A 212 -5.59 11.74 -22.64
C SER A 212 -4.69 12.63 -23.51
N GLU A 213 -5.25 13.23 -24.55
CA GLU A 213 -4.49 14.02 -25.53
C GLU A 213 -3.87 15.27 -24.89
N THR A 214 -4.64 15.97 -24.07
CA THR A 214 -4.18 17.17 -23.35
C THR A 214 -3.14 16.79 -22.30
N TYR A 215 -3.33 15.68 -21.59
CA TYR A 215 -2.36 15.17 -20.64
C TYR A 215 -1.02 14.85 -21.29
N GLU A 216 -1.03 14.13 -22.42
CA GLU A 216 0.18 13.79 -23.19
C GLU A 216 0.90 15.05 -23.70
N THR A 217 0.15 16.02 -24.20
CA THR A 217 0.70 17.28 -24.70
C THR A 217 1.40 18.08 -23.57
N LEU A 218 0.81 18.11 -22.37
CA LEU A 218 1.33 18.90 -21.26
C LEU A 218 2.34 18.16 -20.38
N ALA A 219 2.43 16.83 -20.47
CA ALA A 219 3.31 16.02 -19.63
C ALA A 219 4.79 16.47 -19.64
N PRO A 220 5.41 16.80 -20.79
CA PRO A 220 6.77 17.35 -20.81
C PRO A 220 6.91 18.67 -20.04
N HIS A 221 5.91 19.54 -20.10
CA HIS A 221 5.91 20.81 -19.37
C HIS A 221 5.76 20.61 -17.87
N PHE A 222 4.94 19.64 -17.44
CA PHE A 222 4.82 19.29 -16.03
C PHE A 222 6.15 18.78 -15.46
N ARG A 223 6.83 17.88 -16.19
CA ARG A 223 8.17 17.40 -15.83
C ARG A 223 9.18 18.53 -15.71
N GLN A 224 9.24 19.41 -16.71
CA GLN A 224 10.19 20.51 -16.72
C GLN A 224 9.95 21.47 -15.54
N ARG A 225 8.68 21.85 -15.30
CA ARG A 225 8.32 22.72 -14.17
C ARG A 225 8.63 22.11 -12.81
N LEU A 226 8.48 20.79 -12.66
CA LEU A 226 8.91 20.08 -11.45
C LEU A 226 10.41 20.27 -11.22
N ILE A 227 11.22 19.99 -12.26
CA ILE A 227 12.68 20.06 -12.18
C ILE A 227 13.11 21.50 -11.87
N ASP A 228 12.59 22.49 -12.59
CA ASP A 228 13.00 23.89 -12.46
C ASP A 228 12.69 24.48 -11.08
N ASN A 229 11.53 24.13 -10.50
CA ASN A 229 11.04 24.78 -9.28
C ASN A 229 11.33 24.01 -7.99
N TYR A 230 11.60 22.70 -8.08
CA TYR A 230 11.71 21.84 -6.90
C TYR A 230 13.02 21.07 -6.79
N THR A 231 13.89 21.06 -7.82
CA THR A 231 15.25 20.53 -7.64
C THR A 231 15.98 21.34 -6.57
N PRO A 232 16.48 20.73 -5.49
CA PRO A 232 17.17 21.47 -4.44
C PRO A 232 18.39 22.21 -4.99
N LEU A 233 18.61 23.45 -4.53
CA LEU A 233 19.75 24.25 -4.98
C LEU A 233 21.06 23.55 -4.63
N GLY A 234 21.94 23.39 -5.62
CA GLY A 234 23.22 22.71 -5.46
C GLY A 234 23.11 21.18 -5.29
N PHE A 235 21.99 20.57 -5.69
CA PHE A 235 21.84 19.12 -5.63
C PHE A 235 22.77 18.40 -6.62
N ASP A 236 23.85 17.84 -6.11
CA ASP A 236 24.75 16.96 -6.85
C ASP A 236 24.38 15.49 -6.59
N VAL A 237 23.91 14.81 -7.64
CA VAL A 237 23.50 13.41 -7.58
C VAL A 237 24.65 12.49 -7.16
N ASP A 238 25.86 12.72 -7.69
CA ASP A 238 27.02 11.87 -7.43
C ASP A 238 27.55 12.05 -6.01
N GLU A 239 27.52 13.28 -5.48
CA GLU A 239 27.84 13.56 -4.08
C GLU A 239 26.81 12.91 -3.14
N LYS A 240 25.51 13.03 -3.46
CA LYS A 240 24.43 12.49 -2.64
C LYS A 240 24.43 10.96 -2.60
N ILE A 241 24.67 10.29 -3.72
CA ILE A 241 24.83 8.82 -3.76
C ILE A 241 26.00 8.37 -2.86
N LYS A 242 27.07 9.16 -2.75
CA LYS A 242 28.23 8.82 -1.90
C LYS A 242 28.01 9.11 -0.42
N SER A 243 27.29 10.18 -0.09
CA SER A 243 27.21 10.73 1.27
C SER A 243 25.95 10.35 2.04
N ASP A 244 24.87 9.97 1.35
CA ASP A 244 23.57 9.63 1.96
C ASP A 244 23.23 8.15 1.74
N VAL A 245 23.07 7.42 2.85
CA VAL A 245 22.81 5.97 2.86
C VAL A 245 21.45 5.62 2.24
N ASP A 246 20.42 6.44 2.44
CA ASP A 246 19.09 6.17 1.88
C ASP A 246 19.10 6.40 0.35
N ILE A 247 19.80 7.43 -0.11
CA ILE A 247 19.96 7.72 -1.54
C ILE A 247 20.81 6.63 -2.21
N CYS A 248 21.91 6.21 -1.58
CA CYS A 248 22.75 5.12 -2.08
C CYS A 248 21.97 3.80 -2.20
N THR A 249 21.20 3.44 -1.17
CA THR A 249 20.34 2.25 -1.17
C THR A 249 19.29 2.34 -2.28
N THR A 250 18.65 3.50 -2.44
CA THR A 250 17.67 3.73 -3.52
C THR A 250 18.32 3.62 -4.90
N TYR A 251 19.52 4.18 -5.09
CA TYR A 251 20.27 4.09 -6.35
C TYR A 251 20.62 2.64 -6.71
N ARG A 252 21.12 1.85 -5.75
CA ARG A 252 21.38 0.42 -5.93
C ARG A 252 20.12 -0.35 -6.29
N GLY A 253 19.02 -0.06 -5.60
CA GLY A 253 17.70 -0.58 -5.93
C GLY A 253 17.29 -0.28 -7.37
N TYR A 254 17.43 0.97 -7.82
CA TYR A 254 17.16 1.36 -9.21
C TYR A 254 18.00 0.56 -10.21
N ILE A 255 19.30 0.36 -9.98
CA ILE A 255 20.12 -0.47 -10.88
C ILE A 255 19.56 -1.90 -10.99
N LYS A 256 19.19 -2.53 -9.87
CA LYS A 256 18.59 -3.87 -9.85
C LYS A 256 17.27 -3.90 -10.63
N PHE A 257 16.37 -2.95 -10.37
CA PHE A 257 15.07 -2.89 -11.03
C PHE A 257 15.17 -2.59 -12.53
N LEU A 258 15.99 -1.61 -12.91
CA LEU A 258 16.19 -1.18 -14.30
C LEU A 258 16.79 -2.28 -15.17
N THR A 259 17.65 -3.14 -14.60
CA THR A 259 18.25 -4.26 -15.33
C THR A 259 17.18 -5.18 -15.92
N LYS A 260 16.15 -5.52 -15.13
CA LYS A 260 15.04 -6.33 -15.61
C LYS A 260 14.01 -5.52 -16.39
N ASP A 261 13.68 -4.30 -15.97
CA ASP A 261 12.68 -3.47 -16.67
C ASP A 261 13.08 -3.16 -18.11
N LEU A 262 14.37 -2.89 -18.34
CA LEU A 262 14.86 -2.44 -19.64
C LEU A 262 15.56 -3.55 -20.43
N GLU A 263 15.49 -4.81 -19.99
CA GLU A 263 16.17 -5.94 -20.64
C GLU A 263 15.79 -6.09 -22.12
N LEU A 264 14.52 -5.81 -22.45
CA LEU A 264 13.97 -5.91 -23.81
C LEU A 264 14.25 -4.67 -24.68
N THR A 265 14.71 -3.57 -24.08
CA THR A 265 15.00 -2.32 -24.81
C THR A 265 16.41 -2.29 -25.41
N LYS A 266 17.24 -3.27 -25.06
CA LYS A 266 18.62 -3.37 -25.56
C LYS A 266 18.62 -3.63 -27.07
N SER A 267 19.01 -2.62 -27.84
CA SER A 267 19.14 -2.76 -29.30
C SER A 267 20.24 -3.74 -29.69
N ASN A 268 20.02 -4.47 -30.79
CA ASN A 268 20.99 -5.37 -31.39
C ASN A 268 22.33 -4.64 -31.64
N GLY A 269 23.43 -5.20 -31.12
CA GLY A 269 24.78 -4.64 -31.29
C GLY A 269 25.29 -3.72 -30.18
N ILE A 270 24.49 -3.42 -29.14
CA ILE A 270 24.98 -2.71 -27.95
C ILE A 270 25.69 -3.68 -27.00
N SER A 271 26.93 -3.35 -26.62
CA SER A 271 27.69 -4.15 -25.64
C SER A 271 27.08 -4.10 -24.23
N ASN A 272 27.25 -5.17 -23.45
CA ASN A 272 26.78 -5.22 -22.05
C ASN A 272 27.29 -4.04 -21.22
N LYS A 273 28.56 -3.65 -21.43
CA LYS A 273 29.18 -2.50 -20.76
C LYS A 273 28.48 -1.18 -21.08
N LYS A 274 28.14 -0.95 -22.36
CA LYS A 274 27.42 0.27 -22.78
C LYS A 274 25.99 0.29 -22.23
N HIS A 275 25.33 -0.86 -22.19
CA HIS A 275 24.00 -0.99 -21.59
C HIS A 275 24.03 -0.72 -20.08
N LYS A 276 24.95 -1.32 -19.31
CA LYS A 276 25.14 -1.04 -17.87
C LYS A 276 25.34 0.46 -17.60
N LYS A 277 26.21 1.12 -18.38
CA LYS A 277 26.42 2.58 -18.27
C LYS A 277 25.16 3.40 -18.57
N ASN A 278 24.33 2.95 -19.50
CA ASN A 278 23.03 3.58 -19.77
C ASN A 278 22.09 3.45 -18.57
N LEU A 279 22.00 2.26 -17.95
CA LEU A 279 21.21 2.05 -16.74
C LEU A 279 21.68 2.93 -15.57
N GLU A 280 22.99 3.07 -15.38
CA GLU A 280 23.56 4.00 -14.38
C GLU A 280 23.16 5.45 -14.64
N THR A 281 23.14 5.87 -15.91
CA THR A 281 22.74 7.23 -16.29
C THR A 281 21.25 7.47 -16.03
N ILE A 282 20.41 6.49 -16.36
CA ILE A 282 18.96 6.53 -16.08
C ILE A 282 18.73 6.58 -14.56
N ALA A 283 19.37 5.69 -13.79
CA ALA A 283 19.25 5.65 -12.33
C ALA A 283 19.64 6.99 -11.67
N LYS A 284 20.74 7.62 -12.10
CA LYS A 284 21.13 8.95 -11.60
C LYS A 284 20.10 10.01 -11.95
N THR A 285 19.53 9.96 -13.15
CA THR A 285 18.45 10.88 -13.56
C THR A 285 17.21 10.68 -12.69
N MET A 286 16.85 9.44 -12.38
CA MET A 286 15.76 9.11 -11.46
C MET A 286 16.01 9.67 -10.05
N ILE A 287 17.24 9.58 -9.52
CA ILE A 287 17.59 10.17 -8.21
C ILE A 287 17.38 11.70 -8.22
N GLY A 288 17.85 12.38 -9.27
CA GLY A 288 17.67 13.83 -9.40
C GLY A 288 16.20 14.24 -9.45
N ARG A 289 15.40 13.56 -10.30
CA ARG A 289 13.96 13.84 -10.42
C ARG A 289 13.18 13.45 -9.16
N GLY A 290 13.56 12.35 -8.51
CA GLY A 290 12.99 11.91 -7.24
C GLY A 290 13.24 12.90 -6.11
N ALA A 291 14.41 13.56 -6.09
CA ALA A 291 14.68 14.64 -5.13
C ALA A 291 13.77 15.85 -5.35
N ALA A 292 13.58 16.27 -6.61
CA ALA A 292 12.64 17.34 -6.95
C ALA A 292 11.19 16.97 -6.56
N PHE A 293 10.77 15.73 -6.84
CA PHE A 293 9.45 15.23 -6.48
C PHE A 293 9.22 15.16 -4.97
N ALA A 294 10.22 14.67 -4.22
CA ALA A 294 10.17 14.63 -2.76
C ALA A 294 10.03 16.04 -2.17
N GLU A 295 10.77 17.01 -2.70
CA GLU A 295 10.68 18.41 -2.28
C GLU A 295 9.32 19.04 -2.62
N ALA A 296 8.76 18.73 -3.79
CA ALA A 296 7.42 19.17 -4.17
C ALA A 296 6.36 18.65 -3.20
N ILE A 297 6.41 17.36 -2.85
CA ILE A 297 5.49 16.81 -1.85
C ILE A 297 5.72 17.47 -0.48
N ARG A 298 6.96 17.61 -0.04
CA ARG A 298 7.28 18.20 1.27
C ARG A 298 6.73 19.62 1.43
N LYS A 299 6.78 20.43 0.37
CA LYS A 299 6.24 21.80 0.38
C LYS A 299 4.71 21.84 0.36
N ASN A 300 4.07 20.92 -0.37
CA ASN A 300 2.61 20.89 -0.51
C ASN A 300 1.91 20.18 0.66
N PHE A 301 2.57 19.20 1.28
CA PHE A 301 2.01 18.32 2.30
C PHE A 301 2.91 18.27 3.56
N PRO A 302 3.23 19.42 4.19
CA PRO A 302 4.20 19.49 5.28
C PRO A 302 3.78 18.76 6.56
N ASN A 303 2.47 18.57 6.75
CA ASN A 303 1.89 17.94 7.94
C ASN A 303 1.41 16.51 7.68
N HIS A 304 1.73 15.91 6.53
CA HIS A 304 1.38 14.51 6.26
C HIS A 304 2.49 13.58 6.74
N VAL A 305 2.11 12.45 7.33
CA VAL A 305 3.04 11.36 7.63
C VAL A 305 3.55 10.81 6.29
N ARG A 306 4.88 10.84 6.10
CA ARG A 306 5.51 10.46 4.83
C ARG A 306 5.75 8.96 4.79
N LEU A 307 4.95 8.26 3.98
CA LEU A 307 5.17 6.85 3.66
C LEU A 307 6.07 6.70 2.42
N SER A 308 6.61 5.50 2.22
CA SER A 308 7.55 5.19 1.15
C SER A 308 7.52 3.71 0.77
N ILE A 309 7.62 3.43 -0.53
CA ILE A 309 7.83 2.07 -1.06
C ILE A 309 9.31 1.68 -1.15
N HIS A 310 10.21 2.63 -0.99
CA HIS A 310 11.65 2.37 -0.96
C HIS A 310 12.13 2.14 0.47
N PRO A 311 13.12 1.24 0.68
CA PRO A 311 13.80 1.10 1.97
C PRO A 311 14.36 2.43 2.50
N SER A 312 14.44 2.55 3.83
CA SER A 312 14.94 3.74 4.52
C SER A 312 15.47 3.39 5.90
N ASN A 313 16.37 4.22 6.42
CA ASN A 313 16.74 4.23 7.83
C ASN A 313 15.62 4.73 8.77
N GLY A 314 14.48 5.21 8.25
CA GLY A 314 13.32 5.60 9.06
C GLY A 314 13.33 7.05 9.55
N SER A 315 14.39 7.83 9.32
CA SER A 315 14.51 9.19 9.90
C SER A 315 13.57 10.25 9.30
N ASN A 316 13.18 10.09 8.03
CA ASN A 316 12.40 11.09 7.28
C ASN A 316 11.16 10.52 6.58
N LYS A 317 11.04 9.20 6.49
CA LYS A 317 9.92 8.50 5.86
C LYS A 317 9.75 7.13 6.51
N ILE A 318 8.53 6.63 6.53
CA ILE A 318 8.20 5.27 6.98
C ILE A 318 8.12 4.39 5.74
N SER A 319 9.05 3.44 5.60
CA SER A 319 8.99 2.45 4.53
C SER A 319 7.93 1.40 4.86
N ILE A 320 7.00 1.15 3.94
CA ILE A 320 5.93 0.16 4.12
C ILE A 320 5.89 -0.84 2.96
N ASN A 321 5.42 -2.03 3.27
CA ASN A 321 5.04 -3.03 2.28
C ASN A 321 3.64 -2.70 1.79
N VAL A 322 3.53 -2.43 0.49
CA VAL A 322 2.25 -2.11 -0.15
C VAL A 322 1.49 -3.35 -0.59
N LEU A 323 2.17 -4.50 -0.59
CA LEU A 323 1.58 -5.81 -0.80
C LEU A 323 1.59 -6.58 0.53
N PRO A 324 0.50 -7.28 0.86
CA PRO A 324 0.43 -8.11 2.05
C PRO A 324 1.34 -9.33 1.91
N GLN A 325 1.74 -9.93 3.03
CA GLN A 325 2.53 -11.17 3.08
C GLN A 325 3.90 -11.08 2.37
N THR A 326 4.52 -9.88 2.35
CA THR A 326 5.88 -9.70 1.83
C THR A 326 6.83 -9.30 2.95
N SER A 327 8.02 -9.92 2.99
CA SER A 327 9.12 -9.55 3.90
C SER A 327 10.02 -8.46 3.32
N SER A 328 10.10 -8.36 1.99
CA SER A 328 10.87 -7.37 1.26
C SER A 328 9.96 -6.36 0.53
N PRO A 329 10.48 -5.17 0.16
CA PRO A 329 9.71 -4.18 -0.57
C PRO A 329 9.51 -4.60 -2.02
N ILE A 330 8.39 -5.28 -2.25
CA ILE A 330 7.88 -5.65 -3.57
C ILE A 330 6.71 -4.73 -3.91
N THR A 331 6.56 -4.38 -5.18
CA THR A 331 5.51 -3.47 -5.64
C THR A 331 4.72 -4.09 -6.78
N PRO A 332 3.40 -3.85 -6.85
CA PRO A 332 2.53 -4.53 -7.81
C PRO A 332 2.83 -4.14 -9.27
N TRP A 333 3.37 -2.95 -9.50
CA TRP A 333 3.74 -2.51 -10.85
C TRP A 333 5.03 -3.14 -11.39
N HIS A 334 5.76 -3.90 -10.57
CA HIS A 334 6.96 -4.64 -10.98
C HIS A 334 6.80 -6.18 -10.90
N THR A 335 5.62 -6.67 -10.53
CA THR A 335 5.33 -8.10 -10.37
C THR A 335 3.97 -8.47 -10.96
N SER A 336 3.67 -9.76 -10.94
CA SER A 336 2.37 -10.34 -11.17
C SER A 336 1.95 -11.11 -9.92
N PRO A 337 0.66 -11.12 -9.55
CA PRO A 337 0.16 -11.91 -8.43
C PRO A 337 -0.18 -13.35 -8.85
N SER A 338 -0.08 -14.27 -7.90
CA SER A 338 -0.64 -15.61 -7.98
C SER A 338 -1.33 -16.02 -6.69
N TYR A 339 -2.28 -16.95 -6.81
CA TYR A 339 -3.01 -17.50 -5.66
C TYR A 339 -2.82 -19.01 -5.57
N ALA A 340 -2.57 -19.49 -4.36
CA ALA A 340 -2.72 -20.89 -4.01
C ALA A 340 -4.21 -21.24 -3.82
N VAL A 341 -4.51 -22.54 -3.78
CA VAL A 341 -5.88 -23.04 -3.59
C VAL A 341 -6.47 -22.64 -2.23
N ASP A 342 -5.60 -22.38 -1.25
CA ASP A 342 -5.95 -21.89 0.09
C ASP A 342 -5.99 -20.35 0.20
N GLY A 343 -5.91 -19.65 -0.92
CA GLY A 343 -5.99 -18.19 -0.97
C GLY A 343 -4.70 -17.46 -0.64
N ARG A 344 -3.61 -18.17 -0.30
CA ARG A 344 -2.31 -17.53 -0.09
C ARG A 344 -1.82 -16.84 -1.35
N LEU A 345 -1.31 -15.63 -1.15
CA LEU A 345 -0.80 -14.75 -2.20
C LEU A 345 0.70 -14.96 -2.40
N LYS A 346 1.13 -14.97 -3.66
CA LYS A 346 2.54 -14.88 -4.03
C LYS A 346 2.75 -13.87 -5.14
N TYR A 347 3.87 -13.17 -5.12
CA TYR A 347 4.24 -12.17 -6.11
C TYR A 347 5.57 -12.53 -6.73
N ALA A 348 5.61 -12.61 -8.05
CA ALA A 348 6.83 -12.84 -8.81
C ALA A 348 6.71 -12.20 -10.19
N TRP A 349 7.76 -12.28 -10.98
CA TRP A 349 7.67 -11.93 -12.40
C TRP A 349 6.76 -12.92 -13.14
N CYS A 350 5.99 -12.44 -14.14
CA CYS A 350 5.03 -13.29 -14.85
C CYS A 350 5.67 -14.53 -15.49
N GLU A 351 6.93 -14.45 -15.92
CA GLU A 351 7.67 -15.59 -16.48
C GLU A 351 7.88 -16.73 -15.48
N VAL A 352 8.02 -16.41 -14.18
CA VAL A 352 8.20 -17.40 -13.12
C VAL A 352 6.98 -18.29 -13.05
N PHE A 353 5.78 -17.70 -13.02
CA PHE A 353 4.53 -18.46 -13.02
C PHE A 353 4.23 -19.11 -14.37
N ALA A 354 4.55 -18.45 -15.49
CA ALA A 354 4.36 -19.03 -16.83
C ALA A 354 5.20 -20.30 -17.06
N SER A 355 6.37 -20.41 -16.41
CA SER A 355 7.24 -21.58 -16.51
C SER A 355 6.74 -22.80 -15.73
N ARG A 356 5.77 -22.60 -14.84
CA ARG A 356 5.26 -23.61 -13.91
C ARG A 356 4.07 -24.36 -14.51
N SER A 357 4.15 -25.68 -14.57
CA SER A 357 3.09 -26.53 -15.12
C SER A 357 1.84 -26.61 -14.23
N ASP A 358 2.00 -26.36 -12.93
CA ASP A 358 0.93 -26.35 -11.92
C ASP A 358 0.17 -25.01 -11.87
N MET A 359 0.58 -24.01 -12.63
CA MET A 359 -0.06 -22.69 -12.68
C MET A 359 -0.90 -22.51 -13.94
N GLU A 360 -1.94 -21.70 -13.84
CA GLU A 360 -2.72 -21.20 -14.97
C GLU A 360 -2.96 -19.69 -14.88
N LEU A 361 -3.07 -19.04 -16.04
CA LEU A 361 -3.36 -17.62 -16.15
C LEU A 361 -4.88 -17.39 -16.09
N VAL A 362 -5.31 -16.56 -15.16
CA VAL A 362 -6.71 -16.14 -14.97
C VAL A 362 -6.94 -14.84 -15.71
N TYR A 363 -8.09 -14.75 -16.38
CA TYR A 363 -8.51 -13.57 -17.12
C TYR A 363 -9.70 -12.90 -16.42
N LYS A 364 -9.72 -11.57 -16.45
CA LYS A 364 -10.86 -10.73 -16.04
C LYS A 364 -11.15 -9.75 -17.17
N ASP A 365 -12.40 -9.72 -17.65
CA ASP A 365 -12.83 -8.89 -18.79
C ASP A 365 -11.95 -9.07 -20.04
N GLY A 366 -11.58 -10.31 -20.35
CA GLY A 366 -10.74 -10.64 -21.51
C GLY A 366 -9.27 -10.25 -21.37
N ARG A 367 -8.83 -9.77 -20.20
CA ARG A 367 -7.44 -9.35 -19.93
C ARG A 367 -6.77 -10.26 -18.89
N PRO A 368 -5.47 -10.56 -19.03
CA PRO A 368 -4.70 -11.23 -17.98
C PRO A 368 -4.84 -10.50 -16.62
N TRP A 369 -5.19 -11.22 -15.57
CA TRP A 369 -5.53 -10.64 -14.26
C TRP A 369 -4.63 -11.13 -13.12
N SER A 370 -4.38 -12.45 -13.07
CA SER A 370 -3.50 -13.08 -12.09
C SER A 370 -3.13 -14.49 -12.54
N TYR A 371 -2.17 -15.12 -11.88
CA TYR A 371 -2.02 -16.57 -11.93
C TYR A 371 -2.79 -17.25 -10.80
N ARG A 372 -3.07 -18.55 -10.93
CA ARG A 372 -3.49 -19.40 -9.81
C ARG A 372 -2.95 -20.82 -9.96
N VAL A 373 -2.81 -21.53 -8.84
CA VAL A 373 -2.51 -22.96 -8.84
C VAL A 373 -3.71 -23.73 -9.39
N LYS A 374 -3.47 -24.64 -10.33
CA LYS A 374 -4.49 -25.52 -10.91
C LYS A 374 -5.10 -26.42 -9.83
N SER A 375 -6.41 -26.58 -9.87
CA SER A 375 -7.13 -27.46 -8.96
C SER A 375 -8.47 -27.88 -9.57
N GLU A 376 -8.85 -29.14 -9.36
CA GLU A 376 -10.18 -29.64 -9.72
C GLU A 376 -11.32 -28.91 -9.00
N LEU A 377 -11.01 -28.21 -7.90
CA LEU A 377 -11.98 -27.37 -7.19
C LEU A 377 -12.46 -26.17 -8.01
N TYR A 378 -11.70 -25.75 -9.03
CA TYR A 378 -12.07 -24.67 -9.94
C TYR A 378 -12.79 -25.16 -11.20
N SER A 379 -12.90 -26.48 -11.41
CA SER A 379 -13.51 -27.09 -12.60
C SER A 379 -15.00 -27.30 -12.39
N TRP A 380 -15.81 -26.24 -12.40
CA TRP A 380 -17.26 -26.38 -12.14
C TRP A 380 -18.04 -26.85 -13.38
N SER A 381 -19.14 -27.58 -13.16
CA SER A 381 -20.07 -28.00 -14.22
C SER A 381 -20.66 -26.81 -14.99
N THR A 382 -20.85 -25.70 -14.28
CA THR A 382 -21.33 -24.42 -14.82
C THR A 382 -20.15 -23.45 -15.00
N PRO A 383 -20.10 -22.66 -16.10
CA PRO A 383 -19.10 -21.62 -16.26
C PRO A 383 -19.22 -20.55 -15.16
N VAL A 384 -18.18 -20.44 -14.33
CA VAL A 384 -18.11 -19.45 -13.24
C VAL A 384 -16.76 -18.73 -13.26
N HIS A 385 -16.76 -17.49 -12.78
CA HIS A 385 -15.56 -16.73 -12.44
C HIS A 385 -15.24 -16.92 -10.96
N PHE A 386 -13.95 -17.06 -10.63
CA PHE A 386 -13.46 -17.13 -9.25
C PHE A 386 -12.61 -15.90 -8.98
N GLU A 387 -13.08 -15.04 -8.09
CA GLU A 387 -12.35 -13.85 -7.65
C GLU A 387 -11.91 -14.04 -6.20
N PRO A 388 -10.60 -14.16 -5.91
CA PRO A 388 -10.14 -14.20 -4.54
C PRO A 388 -10.37 -12.84 -3.86
N ASP A 389 -10.95 -12.88 -2.67
CA ASP A 389 -11.18 -11.70 -1.84
C ASP A 389 -9.95 -11.41 -1.00
N TYR A 390 -9.71 -10.13 -0.71
CA TYR A 390 -8.71 -9.70 0.26
C TYR A 390 -9.43 -9.11 1.50
N PRO A 391 -9.04 -9.45 2.74
CA PRO A 391 -7.85 -10.23 3.14
C PRO A 391 -7.98 -11.75 3.00
N CYS A 392 -9.19 -12.29 2.95
CA CYS A 392 -9.43 -13.72 2.77
C CYS A 392 -10.81 -13.98 2.16
N GLY A 393 -10.97 -15.18 1.61
CA GLY A 393 -12.19 -15.64 0.98
C GLY A 393 -12.12 -15.64 -0.54
N MET A 394 -13.25 -15.96 -1.16
CA MET A 394 -13.39 -15.97 -2.61
C MET A 394 -14.83 -15.76 -2.99
N THR A 395 -15.05 -14.90 -3.97
CA THR A 395 -16.34 -14.70 -4.62
C THR A 395 -16.40 -15.56 -5.88
N VAL A 396 -17.46 -16.35 -6.02
CA VAL A 396 -17.76 -17.15 -7.21
C VAL A 396 -18.99 -16.57 -7.88
N THR A 397 -18.84 -16.19 -9.15
CA THR A 397 -19.89 -15.54 -9.92
C THR A 397 -20.19 -16.34 -11.20
N PRO A 398 -21.45 -16.69 -11.50
CA PRO A 398 -21.75 -17.41 -12.71
C PRO A 398 -21.60 -16.50 -13.94
N LEU A 399 -21.01 -17.03 -15.02
CA LEU A 399 -20.80 -16.30 -16.28
C LEU A 399 -22.05 -16.28 -17.16
N ILE A 400 -23.03 -17.11 -16.84
CA ILE A 400 -24.34 -17.21 -17.48
C ILE A 400 -25.41 -17.35 -16.39
N PRO A 401 -26.67 -16.94 -16.61
CA PRO A 401 -27.76 -17.17 -15.67
C PRO A 401 -27.81 -18.64 -15.23
N SER A 402 -27.61 -18.89 -13.93
CA SER A 402 -27.40 -20.23 -13.37
C SER A 402 -28.04 -20.33 -12.00
N SER A 403 -28.76 -21.43 -11.75
CA SER A 403 -29.38 -21.70 -10.45
C SER A 403 -28.34 -22.13 -9.42
N LEU A 404 -28.47 -21.67 -8.18
CA LEU A 404 -27.67 -22.15 -7.05
C LEU A 404 -27.85 -23.67 -6.83
N THR A 405 -29.02 -24.22 -7.16
CA THR A 405 -29.26 -25.66 -7.03
C THR A 405 -28.46 -26.51 -8.01
N GLN A 406 -27.95 -25.93 -9.09
CA GLN A 406 -27.12 -26.63 -10.09
C GLN A 406 -25.61 -26.44 -9.85
N SER A 407 -25.22 -25.67 -8.83
CA SER A 407 -23.81 -25.42 -8.52
C SER A 407 -23.14 -26.61 -7.84
N ASP A 408 -21.83 -26.76 -8.07
CA ASP A 408 -20.96 -27.78 -7.49
C ASP A 408 -20.66 -27.46 -6.00
N MET A 409 -21.68 -27.57 -5.15
CA MET A 409 -21.61 -27.15 -3.73
C MET A 409 -20.57 -27.92 -2.91
N GLU A 410 -20.24 -29.16 -3.27
CA GLU A 410 -19.14 -29.91 -2.66
C GLU A 410 -17.78 -29.22 -2.88
N LYS A 411 -17.55 -28.73 -4.11
CA LYS A 411 -16.33 -27.97 -4.45
C LYS A 411 -16.34 -26.62 -3.73
N ALA A 412 -17.48 -25.95 -3.67
CA ALA A 412 -17.64 -24.71 -2.91
C ALA A 412 -17.29 -24.93 -1.41
N ARG A 413 -17.79 -26.01 -0.80
CA ARG A 413 -17.50 -26.38 0.60
C ARG A 413 -16.02 -26.70 0.79
N ALA A 414 -15.41 -27.46 -0.11
CA ALA A 414 -13.98 -27.77 -0.06
C ALA A 414 -13.10 -26.52 -0.22
N LEU A 415 -13.52 -25.55 -1.05
CA LEU A 415 -12.86 -24.25 -1.14
C LEU A 415 -13.05 -23.43 0.14
N ALA A 416 -14.23 -23.43 0.75
CA ALA A 416 -14.50 -22.71 2.01
C ALA A 416 -13.63 -23.22 3.16
N GLN A 417 -13.47 -24.55 3.28
CA GLN A 417 -12.56 -25.15 4.25
C GLN A 417 -11.10 -24.69 4.12
N LYS A 418 -10.70 -24.19 2.94
CA LYS A 418 -9.34 -23.70 2.67
C LYS A 418 -9.21 -22.17 2.69
N ASN A 419 -10.26 -21.43 2.34
CA ASN A 419 -10.23 -19.98 2.12
C ASN A 419 -11.00 -19.17 3.17
N SER A 420 -11.48 -19.81 4.24
CA SER A 420 -12.42 -19.27 5.25
C SER A 420 -13.84 -19.08 4.71
N ARG A 421 -14.06 -18.10 3.81
CA ARG A 421 -15.40 -17.81 3.25
C ARG A 421 -15.46 -18.00 1.74
N ILE A 422 -16.61 -18.48 1.26
CA ILE A 422 -16.95 -18.48 -0.17
C ILE A 422 -18.28 -17.74 -0.35
N ILE A 423 -18.27 -16.70 -1.17
CA ILE A 423 -19.46 -15.92 -1.51
C ILE A 423 -19.94 -16.38 -2.88
N LEU A 424 -21.14 -16.96 -2.94
CA LEU A 424 -21.78 -17.33 -4.21
C LEU A 424 -22.65 -16.15 -4.65
N GLN A 425 -22.13 -15.32 -5.56
CA GLN A 425 -22.76 -14.06 -5.95
C GLN A 425 -23.39 -14.18 -7.33
N GLY A 426 -24.62 -13.68 -7.50
CA GLY A 426 -25.27 -13.59 -8.82
C GLY A 426 -25.90 -14.89 -9.33
N PHE A 427 -26.03 -15.92 -8.49
CA PHE A 427 -26.83 -17.11 -8.80
C PHE A 427 -28.34 -16.83 -8.65
N GLU A 428 -29.16 -17.55 -9.42
CA GLU A 428 -30.62 -17.50 -9.35
C GLU A 428 -31.15 -18.49 -8.30
N ASN A 429 -32.44 -18.34 -7.94
CA ASN A 429 -33.18 -19.20 -7.00
C ASN A 429 -32.59 -19.25 -5.59
N THR A 430 -31.89 -18.20 -5.16
CA THR A 430 -31.26 -18.09 -3.83
C THR A 430 -32.26 -17.89 -2.67
N LEU A 431 -33.52 -17.59 -2.99
CA LEU A 431 -34.62 -17.38 -2.03
C LEU A 431 -35.73 -18.46 -2.16
N ASP A 432 -35.50 -19.48 -2.99
CA ASP A 432 -36.46 -20.56 -3.17
C ASP A 432 -36.20 -21.65 -2.12
N ASN A 433 -36.87 -21.49 -0.98
CA ASN A 433 -36.72 -22.36 0.19
C ASN A 433 -37.06 -23.82 -0.13
N GLU A 434 -38.03 -24.08 -1.00
CA GLU A 434 -38.42 -25.44 -1.40
C GLU A 434 -37.28 -26.10 -2.20
N LEU A 435 -36.72 -25.37 -3.17
CA LEU A 435 -35.58 -25.85 -3.97
C LEU A 435 -34.29 -26.04 -3.15
N ILE A 436 -34.08 -25.26 -2.09
CA ILE A 436 -32.92 -25.42 -1.18
C ILE A 436 -33.09 -26.69 -0.34
N ILE A 437 -34.28 -26.90 0.25
CA ILE A 437 -34.58 -28.07 1.08
C ILE A 437 -34.47 -29.35 0.25
N GLU A 438 -35.07 -29.40 -0.94
CA GLU A 438 -35.00 -30.58 -1.82
C GLU A 438 -33.55 -30.97 -2.16
N LYS A 439 -32.65 -30.00 -2.30
CA LYS A 439 -31.22 -30.25 -2.56
C LYS A 439 -30.46 -30.72 -1.31
N GLU A 440 -30.80 -30.24 -0.12
CA GLU A 440 -30.18 -30.70 1.13
C GLU A 440 -30.69 -32.08 1.57
N GLU A 441 -31.91 -32.45 1.17
CA GLU A 441 -32.49 -33.78 1.37
C GLU A 441 -31.95 -34.86 0.42
N ASP A 442 -31.05 -34.49 -0.52
CA ASP A 442 -30.37 -35.45 -1.40
C ASP A 442 -29.60 -36.49 -0.54
N PRO A 443 -29.91 -37.80 -0.66
CA PRO A 443 -29.36 -38.85 0.20
C PRO A 443 -27.83 -39.01 0.16
N ASP A 444 -27.14 -38.41 -0.81
CA ASP A 444 -25.68 -38.38 -0.88
C ASP A 444 -25.04 -37.27 0.01
N THR A 445 -25.85 -36.42 0.67
CA THR A 445 -25.38 -35.29 1.48
C THR A 445 -25.16 -35.69 2.95
N LEU A 446 -23.89 -35.75 3.37
CA LEU A 446 -23.46 -36.10 4.74
C LEU A 446 -23.60 -34.92 5.75
N LEU A 447 -24.81 -34.43 6.00
CA LEU A 447 -25.06 -33.44 7.08
C LEU A 447 -25.86 -34.04 8.25
N PRO A 448 -25.48 -33.75 9.53
CA PRO A 448 -26.26 -34.15 10.69
C PRO A 448 -27.63 -33.46 10.73
N ARG A 449 -28.69 -34.24 10.92
CA ARG A 449 -30.12 -33.85 10.81
C ARG A 449 -30.71 -33.11 12.03
N GLU A 450 -29.93 -32.28 12.74
CA GLU A 450 -30.37 -31.74 14.05
C GLU A 450 -30.74 -30.24 14.08
N PHE A 451 -30.80 -29.55 12.94
CA PHE A 451 -31.21 -28.14 12.89
C PHE A 451 -32.33 -27.91 11.88
N ASP A 452 -33.22 -26.94 12.15
CA ASP A 452 -34.13 -26.40 11.13
C ASP A 452 -33.29 -25.98 9.92
N LEU A 453 -33.54 -26.58 8.76
CA LEU A 453 -32.71 -26.48 7.55
C LEU A 453 -32.55 -25.04 7.05
N ILE A 454 -33.50 -24.16 7.38
CA ILE A 454 -33.47 -22.75 7.02
C ILE A 454 -33.80 -21.90 8.25
N VAL A 455 -32.87 -21.02 8.62
CA VAL A 455 -33.11 -19.98 9.63
C VAL A 455 -33.36 -18.66 8.90
N GLU A 456 -34.60 -18.18 8.92
CA GLU A 456 -34.96 -16.87 8.39
C GLU A 456 -34.59 -15.79 9.40
N VAL A 457 -33.75 -14.83 9.02
CA VAL A 457 -33.34 -13.70 9.87
C VAL A 457 -33.80 -12.41 9.22
N THR A 458 -34.74 -11.69 9.84
CA THR A 458 -35.17 -10.37 9.36
C THR A 458 -34.42 -9.24 10.06
N SER A 459 -34.39 -8.06 9.45
CA SER A 459 -33.76 -6.86 10.05
C SER A 459 -34.43 -6.42 11.37
N GLN A 460 -35.61 -6.95 11.70
CA GLN A 460 -36.31 -6.70 12.97
C GLN A 460 -35.93 -7.69 14.09
N ASP A 461 -35.34 -8.84 13.73
CA ASP A 461 -34.95 -9.90 14.66
C ASP A 461 -33.60 -9.62 15.34
N VAL A 462 -32.80 -8.69 14.81
CA VAL A 462 -31.53 -8.29 15.42
C VAL A 462 -31.77 -7.36 16.61
N ARG A 463 -32.23 -7.90 17.74
CA ARG A 463 -32.06 -7.26 19.05
C ARG A 463 -30.64 -7.56 19.53
N ALA A 464 -29.97 -6.57 20.10
CA ALA A 464 -28.55 -6.63 20.50
C ALA A 464 -28.16 -7.88 21.31
N SER A 465 -29.08 -8.46 22.11
CA SER A 465 -28.81 -9.66 22.92
C SER A 465 -28.73 -10.98 22.14
N GLU A 466 -29.40 -11.07 20.98
CA GLU A 466 -29.37 -12.30 20.15
C GLU A 466 -28.12 -12.31 19.26
N LEU A 467 -27.64 -11.13 18.85
CA LEU A 467 -26.39 -10.97 18.11
C LEU A 467 -25.17 -11.42 18.94
N ASP A 468 -25.11 -11.08 20.23
CA ASP A 468 -24.05 -11.55 21.15
C ASP A 468 -24.03 -13.07 21.29
N THR A 469 -25.21 -13.72 21.23
CA THR A 469 -25.34 -15.17 21.33
C THR A 469 -24.88 -15.87 20.05
N ILE A 470 -25.21 -15.30 18.88
CA ILE A 470 -24.76 -15.77 17.57
C ILE A 470 -23.24 -15.57 17.41
N ILE A 471 -22.70 -14.43 17.87
CA ILE A 471 -21.26 -14.15 17.89
C ILE A 471 -20.52 -15.10 18.85
N ALA A 472 -21.09 -15.39 20.02
CA ALA A 472 -20.50 -16.32 20.99
C ALA A 472 -20.46 -17.79 20.48
N LEU A 473 -21.44 -18.20 19.68
CA LEU A 473 -21.48 -19.52 19.04
C LEU A 473 -20.49 -19.65 17.87
N GLY A 474 -20.06 -18.53 17.27
CA GLY A 474 -19.14 -18.47 16.13
C GLY A 474 -17.66 -18.28 16.49
N GLN A 475 -17.29 -18.25 17.78
CA GLN A 475 -15.90 -18.09 18.20
C GLN A 475 -15.09 -19.36 17.94
N PHE A 476 -14.41 -19.43 16.80
CA PHE A 476 -13.24 -20.29 16.62
C PHE A 476 -11.99 -19.53 17.07
N THR A 477 -11.25 -20.12 18.00
CA THR A 477 -9.93 -19.63 18.40
C THR A 477 -8.99 -19.74 17.20
N PHE A 478 -8.48 -18.60 16.73
CA PHE A 478 -7.38 -18.57 15.77
C PHE A 478 -6.10 -19.02 16.48
N ASP A 479 -5.51 -20.13 16.05
CA ASP A 479 -4.14 -20.48 16.43
C ASP A 479 -3.18 -19.52 15.70
N ASP A 480 -2.48 -18.70 16.49
CA ASP A 480 -1.34 -17.88 16.04
C ASP A 480 -0.20 -18.79 15.58
N ALA A 481 -0.17 -19.11 14.28
CA ALA A 481 1.01 -19.67 13.63
C ALA A 481 0.95 -19.52 12.10
N SER A 482 1.10 -18.30 11.59
CA SER A 482 1.65 -18.13 10.24
C SER A 482 3.17 -18.04 10.33
N THR A 483 3.86 -19.15 10.12
CA THR A 483 5.28 -19.14 9.83
C THR A 483 5.51 -18.36 8.52
N LEU A 484 6.32 -17.30 8.61
CA LEU A 484 6.89 -16.64 7.44
C LEU A 484 7.77 -17.67 6.71
N VAL A 485 7.51 -17.93 5.43
CA VAL A 485 8.29 -18.88 4.64
C VAL A 485 8.78 -18.23 3.34
N GLU A 486 10.11 -18.28 3.23
CA GLU A 486 11.05 -18.18 2.12
C GLU A 486 10.57 -17.57 0.79
N GLU A 487 11.22 -16.45 0.46
CA GLU A 487 11.23 -15.86 -0.87
C GLU A 487 12.06 -16.75 -1.82
N GLU A 488 11.41 -17.34 -2.83
CA GLU A 488 12.12 -17.86 -4.01
C GLU A 488 12.52 -16.68 -4.90
N ASN A 489 13.49 -15.88 -4.44
CA ASN A 489 14.36 -15.12 -5.32
C ASN A 489 15.73 -15.78 -5.23
N ASP A 490 15.98 -16.73 -6.12
CA ASP A 490 17.34 -17.26 -6.30
C ASP A 490 18.32 -16.09 -6.42
N ASP A 491 19.41 -16.23 -5.66
CA ASP A 491 20.52 -15.31 -5.54
C ASP A 491 20.93 -14.71 -6.90
N VAL A 492 20.84 -13.38 -6.98
CA VAL A 492 21.74 -12.60 -7.83
C VAL A 492 22.61 -11.77 -6.89
N ASP A 493 23.24 -12.45 -5.93
CA ASP A 493 24.47 -11.99 -5.32
C ASP A 493 25.60 -12.32 -6.29
N ASP A 494 26.02 -11.30 -7.05
CA ASP A 494 27.40 -11.08 -7.52
C ASP A 494 27.38 -10.06 -8.66
N LEU A 495 27.48 -8.77 -8.30
CA LEU A 495 28.08 -7.76 -9.17
C LEU A 495 28.84 -6.76 -8.28
N ASP A 496 29.99 -7.21 -7.77
CA ASP A 496 31.13 -6.34 -7.49
C ASP A 496 31.46 -5.43 -8.70
#